data_AF-A0AAV1ABY8-F1
#
_entry.id   AF-A0AAV1ABY8-F1
#
_cell.length_a   1.000
_cell.length_b   1.000
_cell.length_c   1.000
_cell.angle_alpha   90.00
_cell.angle_beta   90.00
_cell.angle_gamma   90.00
#
_symmetry.space_group_name_H-M   'P 1'
#
loop_
_entity.id
_entity.type
_entity.pdbx_description
1 polymer ?
#
loop_
_entity_poly.entity_id
_entity_poly.type
_entity_poly.pdbx_seq_one_letter_code
_entity_poly.pdbx_strand_id
1 'polypeptide(L)'
;MCDRALPDERFIGRITRKKGNYAEATKLQTLTPPFHTVYPPCVYVPHYGGCKTQNLSYQAQVKAKEEQVRDLIIHVGRFSQKELELHGIMKPIVPFDIQFYYRNKMEFSFGPYKWLPKELLHEGNVDGGSENYALGLHVPGFFDKIINVDKCLLQTDPANKVLAAIQECWRDPQLGFSPYNVHSHVGFLKHLMLRSGKYLRVITNMSSAAGKTPAPGQAIYSASKFALNGYFHSLRSELCQKGIQAQSRSRSRSRSRSVPRQRPRSDSRGRGRSRSRSPERAANPTNPGNTLYVTGLSSRVIERDLEDHFSKEGKVASCFLVVEPRT
;
A
#
# COMPACT_ATOMS: atom_id res chain seq x y z
N MET A 1 -20.48 -6.88 21.61
CA MET A 1 -19.82 -6.29 20.43
C MET A 1 -20.80 -6.29 19.27
N CYS A 2 -21.02 -5.13 18.67
CA CYS A 2 -21.89 -4.98 17.50
C CYS A 2 -21.13 -4.18 16.45
N ASP A 3 -20.90 -4.76 15.28
CA ASP A 3 -20.24 -4.03 14.20
C ASP A 3 -21.18 -2.97 13.62
N ARG A 4 -20.63 -1.82 13.21
CA ARG A 4 -21.37 -0.65 12.72
C ARG A 4 -22.34 -0.01 13.72
N ALA A 5 -22.25 -0.34 15.01
CA ALA A 5 -22.89 0.45 16.05
C ALA A 5 -22.01 1.66 16.40
N LEU A 6 -22.62 2.84 16.49
CA LEU A 6 -21.97 4.06 16.93
C LEU A 6 -22.10 4.25 18.46
N PRO A 7 -21.18 5.01 19.09
CA PRO A 7 -21.37 5.47 20.46
C PRO A 7 -22.71 6.20 20.61
N ASP A 8 -23.40 5.97 21.74
CA ASP A 8 -24.72 6.54 22.07
C ASP A 8 -25.87 6.14 21.13
N GLU A 9 -25.67 5.19 20.22
CA GLU A 9 -26.71 4.69 19.31
C GLU A 9 -27.65 3.70 20.03
N ARG A 10 -28.97 3.91 19.89
CA ARG A 10 -29.97 2.89 20.25
C ARG A 10 -30.40 2.14 19.00
N PHE A 11 -30.27 0.82 19.02
CA PHE A 11 -30.58 -0.03 17.87
C PHE A 11 -31.18 -1.37 18.27
N ILE A 12 -31.93 -1.99 17.37
CA ILE A 12 -32.34 -3.40 17.46
C ILE A 12 -31.20 -4.24 16.89
N GLY A 13 -30.66 -5.14 17.70
CA GLY A 13 -29.62 -6.09 17.31
C GLY A 13 -30.09 -7.52 17.44
N ARG A 14 -29.66 -8.39 16.53
CA ARG A 14 -29.82 -9.84 16.66
C ARG A 14 -28.51 -10.42 17.16
N ILE A 15 -28.58 -11.13 18.30
CA ILE A 15 -27.43 -11.86 18.85
C ILE A 15 -27.04 -12.96 17.85
N THR A 16 -25.79 -12.96 17.41
CA THR A 16 -25.24 -13.97 16.51
C THR A 16 -24.42 -15.02 17.25
N ARG A 17 -23.75 -14.60 18.32
CA ARG A 17 -22.90 -15.48 19.13
C ARG A 17 -22.92 -15.04 20.58
N LYS A 18 -23.12 -15.98 21.49
CA LYS A 18 -23.03 -15.74 22.93
C LYS A 18 -21.74 -16.36 23.47
N LYS A 19 -21.01 -15.58 24.27
CA LYS A 19 -19.86 -16.02 25.07
C LYS A 19 -20.13 -15.70 26.54
N GLY A 20 -19.29 -16.23 27.44
CA GLY A 20 -19.50 -16.05 28.89
C GLY A 20 -19.64 -14.58 29.28
N ASN A 21 -18.67 -13.75 28.88
CA ASN A 21 -18.58 -12.35 29.32
C ASN A 21 -19.04 -11.34 28.26
N TYR A 22 -19.44 -11.78 27.07
CA TYR A 22 -19.89 -10.88 26.01
C TYR A 22 -20.78 -11.61 24.99
N ALA A 23 -21.55 -10.84 24.24
CA ALA A 23 -22.26 -11.32 23.06
C ALA A 23 -21.81 -10.55 21.82
N GLU A 24 -21.80 -11.21 20.68
CA GLU A 24 -21.70 -10.59 19.36
C GLU A 24 -23.12 -10.44 18.79
N ALA A 25 -23.38 -9.30 18.17
CA ALA A 25 -24.67 -8.99 17.58
C ALA A 25 -24.50 -8.33 16.21
N THR A 26 -25.49 -8.56 15.34
CA THR A 26 -25.65 -7.85 14.08
C THR A 26 -26.74 -6.80 14.24
N LYS A 27 -26.41 -5.54 13.98
CA LYS A 27 -27.41 -4.45 13.94
C LYS A 27 -28.43 -4.70 12.84
N LEU A 28 -29.71 -4.69 13.20
CA LEU A 28 -30.84 -4.83 12.28
C LEU A 28 -31.41 -3.46 11.91
N GLN A 29 -31.68 -2.62 12.91
CA GLN A 29 -32.34 -1.33 12.71
C GLN A 29 -31.86 -0.32 13.75
N THR A 30 -31.63 0.92 13.31
CA THR A 30 -31.37 2.05 14.22
C THR A 30 -32.72 2.57 14.75
N LEU A 31 -32.88 2.68 16.06
CA LEU A 31 -34.06 3.26 16.70
C LEU A 31 -33.87 4.75 16.94
N THR A 32 -32.72 5.12 17.49
CA THR A 32 -32.35 6.51 17.73
C THR A 32 -30.90 6.70 17.30
N PRO A 33 -30.65 7.48 16.23
CA PRO A 33 -29.29 7.76 15.80
C PRO A 33 -28.59 8.65 16.86
N PRO A 34 -27.26 8.52 17.03
CA PRO A 34 -26.49 9.45 17.84
C PRO A 34 -26.67 10.89 17.35
N PHE A 35 -26.66 11.85 18.27
CA PHE A 35 -26.75 13.28 17.95
C PHE A 35 -25.65 13.73 16.96
N HIS A 36 -24.47 13.10 17.04
CA HIS A 36 -23.31 13.41 16.20
C HIS A 36 -23.24 12.57 14.91
N THR A 37 -24.32 11.91 14.50
CA THR A 37 -24.36 11.15 13.25
C THR A 37 -24.23 12.08 12.05
N VAL A 38 -23.44 11.68 11.05
CA VAL A 38 -23.28 12.39 9.78
C VAL A 38 -23.43 11.43 8.60
N TYR A 39 -23.79 11.96 7.44
CA TYR A 39 -23.80 11.16 6.22
C TYR A 39 -22.35 10.83 5.80
N PRO A 40 -22.00 9.55 5.60
CA PRO A 40 -20.65 9.17 5.19
C PRO A 40 -20.42 9.57 3.72
N PRO A 41 -19.38 10.34 3.38
CA PRO A 41 -19.15 10.79 2.01
C PRO A 41 -18.68 9.67 1.08
N CYS A 42 -18.19 8.55 1.62
CA CYS A 42 -17.74 7.41 0.85
C CYS A 42 -18.87 6.38 0.67
N VAL A 43 -19.22 6.11 -0.59
CA VAL A 43 -20.26 5.14 -0.97
C VAL A 43 -19.97 3.70 -0.53
N TYR A 44 -18.70 3.37 -0.26
CA TYR A 44 -18.31 2.01 0.10
C TYR A 44 -18.45 1.71 1.61
N VAL A 45 -18.62 2.72 2.48
CA VAL A 45 -18.68 2.55 3.96
C VAL A 45 -19.71 1.50 4.43
N PRO A 46 -20.91 1.37 3.83
CA PRO A 46 -21.86 0.34 4.25
C PRO A 46 -21.34 -1.09 4.07
N HIS A 47 -20.41 -1.31 3.13
CA HIS A 47 -19.93 -2.62 2.70
C HIS A 47 -18.46 -2.88 3.08
N TYR A 48 -17.67 -1.82 3.28
CA TYR A 48 -16.24 -1.87 3.54
C TYR A 48 -15.91 -1.54 5.01
N GLY A 49 -15.08 -2.35 5.66
CA GLY A 49 -14.77 -2.20 7.08
C GLY A 49 -13.51 -1.41 7.44
N GLY A 50 -12.82 -0.78 6.48
CA GLY A 50 -11.65 0.05 6.83
C GLY A 50 -12.03 1.45 7.32
N CYS A 51 -13.20 1.98 6.93
CA CYS A 51 -13.67 3.32 7.30
C CYS A 51 -14.87 3.25 8.26
N LYS A 52 -14.67 2.67 9.45
CA LYS A 52 -15.75 2.28 10.37
C LYS A 52 -16.60 3.43 10.93
N THR A 53 -16.05 4.64 11.03
CA THR A 53 -16.68 5.76 11.75
C THR A 53 -16.93 6.98 10.87
N GLN A 54 -16.95 6.83 9.54
CA GLN A 54 -17.22 7.96 8.63
C GLN A 54 -18.64 8.52 8.74
N ASN A 55 -19.56 7.77 9.35
CA ASN A 55 -20.91 8.20 9.70
C ASN A 55 -21.02 8.88 11.07
N LEU A 56 -19.89 9.19 11.71
CA LEU A 56 -19.82 9.93 12.97
C LEU A 56 -19.06 11.25 12.74
N SER A 57 -19.52 12.35 13.34
CA SER A 57 -18.85 13.65 13.21
C SER A 57 -17.40 13.55 13.69
N TYR A 58 -16.48 14.31 13.08
CA TYR A 58 -15.07 14.23 13.42
C TYR A 58 -14.79 14.52 14.89
N GLN A 59 -15.50 15.47 15.48
CA GLN A 59 -15.38 15.79 16.92
C GLN A 59 -15.80 14.61 17.80
N ALA A 60 -16.90 13.93 17.45
CA ALA A 60 -17.32 12.73 18.16
C ALA A 60 -16.36 11.54 17.92
N GLN A 61 -15.70 11.45 16.75
CA GLN A 61 -14.64 10.47 16.52
C GLN A 61 -13.43 10.71 17.44
N VAL A 62 -13.02 11.96 17.62
CA VAL A 62 -11.92 12.34 18.52
C VAL A 62 -12.30 12.00 19.96
N LYS A 63 -13.48 12.45 20.42
CA LYS A 63 -13.99 12.16 21.76
C LYS A 63 -14.08 10.67 22.06
N ALA A 64 -14.65 9.88 21.15
CA ALA A 64 -14.76 8.43 21.32
C ALA A 64 -13.39 7.73 21.39
N LYS A 65 -12.39 8.23 20.67
CA LYS A 65 -11.00 7.73 20.78
C LYS A 65 -10.34 8.14 22.09
N GLU A 66 -10.57 9.37 22.56
CA GLU A 66 -10.08 9.83 23.86
C GLU A 66 -10.64 8.96 24.98
N GLU A 67 -11.95 8.67 24.95
CA GLU A 67 -12.60 7.77 25.91
C GLU A 67 -12.00 6.36 25.87
N GLN A 68 -11.80 5.79 24.68
CA GLN A 68 -11.12 4.48 24.55
C GLN A 68 -9.71 4.47 25.16
N VAL A 69 -8.92 5.53 24.94
CA VAL A 69 -7.58 5.64 25.53
C VAL A 69 -7.67 5.80 27.04
N ARG A 70 -8.59 6.63 27.54
CA ARG A 70 -8.83 6.83 28.97
C ARG A 70 -9.19 5.52 29.66
N ASP A 71 -10.12 4.76 29.10
CA ASP A 71 -10.56 3.47 29.64
C ASP A 71 -9.40 2.47 29.69
N LEU A 72 -8.54 2.44 28.66
CA LEU A 72 -7.35 1.60 28.65
C LEU A 72 -6.35 2.02 29.75
N ILE A 73 -6.11 3.32 29.93
CA ILE A 73 -5.22 3.83 30.98
C ILE A 73 -5.75 3.45 32.37
N ILE A 74 -7.05 3.59 32.61
CA ILE A 74 -7.66 3.28 33.91
C ILE A 74 -7.66 1.77 34.17
N HIS A 75 -8.20 0.99 33.24
CA HIS A 75 -8.45 -0.44 33.48
C HIS A 75 -7.21 -1.31 33.27
N VAL A 76 -6.37 -0.98 32.28
CA VAL A 76 -5.14 -1.73 31.98
C VAL A 76 -3.94 -1.10 32.67
N GLY A 77 -3.81 0.23 32.59
CA GLY A 77 -2.73 0.96 33.24
C GLY A 77 -2.86 1.09 34.75
N ARG A 78 -4.03 0.75 35.32
CA ARG A 78 -4.33 0.79 36.77
C ARG A 78 -4.23 2.17 37.41
N PHE A 79 -4.36 3.22 36.62
CA PHE A 79 -4.48 4.58 37.13
C PHE A 79 -5.92 4.87 37.57
N SER A 80 -6.07 5.65 38.63
CA SER A 80 -7.34 6.21 39.05
C SER A 80 -7.69 7.45 38.22
N GLN A 81 -8.99 7.75 38.10
CA GLN A 81 -9.47 8.95 37.43
C GLN A 81 -8.82 10.24 37.97
N LYS A 82 -8.59 10.31 39.28
CA LYS A 82 -7.96 11.46 39.94
C LYS A 82 -6.51 11.65 39.49
N GLU A 83 -5.75 10.57 39.31
CA GLU A 83 -4.36 10.64 38.87
C GLU A 83 -4.24 11.15 37.44
N LEU A 84 -5.19 10.80 36.56
CA LEU A 84 -5.22 11.31 35.19
C LEU A 84 -5.36 12.83 35.18
N GLU A 85 -6.22 13.38 36.03
CA GLU A 85 -6.52 14.81 36.12
C GLU A 85 -5.40 15.60 36.82
N LEU A 86 -4.92 15.10 37.96
CA LEU A 86 -3.93 15.81 38.79
C LEU A 86 -2.51 15.79 38.20
N HIS A 87 -2.12 14.69 37.55
CA HIS A 87 -0.75 14.51 37.07
C HIS A 87 -0.61 14.73 35.56
N GLY A 88 -1.69 15.08 34.85
CA GLY A 88 -1.65 15.34 33.41
C GLY A 88 -1.16 14.13 32.60
N ILE A 89 -1.47 12.91 33.07
CA ILE A 89 -1.01 11.64 32.48
C ILE A 89 -1.51 11.50 31.05
N MET A 90 -2.74 11.98 30.80
CA MET A 90 -3.37 11.96 29.49
C MET A 90 -3.44 13.38 28.92
N LYS A 91 -2.84 13.58 27.76
CA LYS A 91 -3.01 14.80 26.96
C LYS A 91 -4.21 14.64 26.01
N PRO A 92 -4.89 15.74 25.64
CA PRO A 92 -5.92 15.71 24.62
C PRO A 92 -5.38 15.13 23.30
N ILE A 93 -6.24 14.42 22.56
CA ILE A 93 -5.90 13.97 21.21
C ILE A 93 -5.73 15.19 20.32
N VAL A 94 -4.62 15.24 19.59
CA VAL A 94 -4.38 16.30 18.61
C VAL A 94 -5.30 16.06 17.40
N PRO A 95 -6.27 16.94 17.14
CA PRO A 95 -7.12 16.83 15.97
C PRO A 95 -6.31 17.15 14.71
N PHE A 96 -6.82 16.71 13.57
CA PHE A 96 -6.22 16.92 12.27
C PHE A 96 -7.24 17.57 11.33
N ASP A 97 -6.86 18.70 10.75
CA ASP A 97 -7.76 19.52 9.93
C ASP A 97 -8.13 18.81 8.61
N ILE A 98 -7.24 17.98 8.09
CA ILE A 98 -7.39 17.29 6.80
C ILE A 98 -7.94 15.87 7.02
N GLN A 99 -9.26 15.73 6.99
CA GLN A 99 -9.95 14.46 7.29
C GLN A 99 -9.98 13.45 6.11
N PHE A 100 -9.60 13.90 4.91
CA PHE A 100 -9.61 13.12 3.66
C PHE A 100 -8.30 13.32 2.91
N TYR A 101 -8.01 12.46 1.92
CA TYR A 101 -6.82 12.55 1.07
C TYR A 101 -5.45 12.45 1.80
N TYR A 102 -5.45 12.05 3.08
CA TYR A 102 -4.23 11.99 3.89
C TYR A 102 -3.39 10.71 3.69
N ARG A 103 -3.96 9.66 3.09
CA ARG A 103 -3.32 8.35 3.00
C ARG A 103 -2.34 8.32 1.82
N ASN A 104 -1.05 8.26 2.15
CA ASN A 104 0.03 8.26 1.18
C ASN A 104 0.35 6.88 0.59
N LYS A 105 -0.17 5.77 1.16
CA LYS A 105 -0.03 4.41 0.64
C LYS A 105 -1.38 3.69 0.69
N MET A 106 -1.86 3.28 -0.48
CA MET A 106 -3.00 2.38 -0.62
C MET A 106 -2.56 1.06 -1.24
N GLU A 107 -3.19 -0.02 -0.81
CA GLU A 107 -3.03 -1.35 -1.37
C GLU A 107 -4.42 -1.87 -1.73
N PHE A 108 -4.57 -2.27 -2.99
CA PHE A 108 -5.76 -2.88 -3.56
C PHE A 108 -5.42 -4.30 -3.97
N SER A 109 -6.40 -5.19 -3.87
CA SER A 109 -6.29 -6.57 -4.31
C SER A 109 -7.05 -6.75 -5.61
N PHE A 110 -6.46 -7.55 -6.50
CA PHE A 110 -7.16 -8.11 -7.65
C PHE A 110 -7.88 -9.38 -7.22
N GLY A 111 -9.16 -9.50 -7.57
CA GLY A 111 -10.04 -10.58 -7.14
C GLY A 111 -10.81 -11.19 -8.28
N PRO A 112 -10.97 -12.53 -8.31
CA PRO A 112 -11.82 -13.21 -9.30
C PRO A 112 -13.32 -13.00 -9.04
N TYR A 113 -13.70 -12.63 -7.81
CA TYR A 113 -15.08 -12.47 -7.39
C TYR A 113 -15.35 -11.07 -6.85
N LYS A 114 -16.15 -10.30 -7.60
CA LYS A 114 -16.67 -9.02 -7.15
C LYS A 114 -17.71 -9.24 -6.06
N TRP A 115 -17.59 -8.48 -4.96
CA TRP A 115 -18.65 -8.42 -3.96
C TRP A 115 -19.85 -7.67 -4.53
N LEU A 116 -21.02 -8.30 -4.49
CA LEU A 116 -22.30 -7.69 -4.78
C LEU A 116 -23.15 -7.64 -3.50
N PRO A 117 -23.79 -6.50 -3.19
CA PRO A 117 -24.81 -6.41 -2.15
C PRO A 117 -25.90 -7.45 -2.35
N LYS A 118 -26.51 -7.92 -1.25
CA LYS A 118 -27.51 -9.01 -1.30
C LYS A 118 -28.71 -8.67 -2.16
N GLU A 119 -29.03 -7.39 -2.27
CA GLU A 119 -30.14 -6.83 -3.04
C GLU A 119 -29.89 -6.93 -4.55
N LEU A 120 -28.61 -7.00 -4.96
CA LEU A 120 -28.17 -7.16 -6.35
C LEU A 120 -27.79 -8.60 -6.69
N LEU A 121 -27.81 -9.51 -5.72
CA LEU A 121 -27.69 -10.95 -5.96
C LEU A 121 -29.02 -11.46 -6.53
N HIS A 122 -29.22 -11.33 -7.84
CA HIS A 122 -30.22 -12.16 -8.51
C HIS A 122 -29.72 -13.60 -8.48
N GLU A 123 -30.60 -14.54 -8.13
CA GLU A 123 -30.31 -15.98 -8.10
C GLU A 123 -29.81 -16.44 -9.46
N GLY A 124 -28.50 -16.61 -9.56
CA GLY A 124 -27.83 -17.09 -10.76
C GLY A 124 -26.33 -17.08 -10.52
N ASN A 125 -25.72 -18.26 -10.47
CA ASN A 125 -24.26 -18.42 -10.48
C ASN A 125 -23.66 -17.52 -11.57
N VAL A 126 -22.94 -16.47 -11.15
CA VAL A 126 -22.16 -15.63 -12.06
C VAL A 126 -20.85 -16.38 -12.35
N ASP A 127 -20.95 -17.44 -13.14
CA ASP A 127 -19.80 -18.16 -13.64
C ASP A 127 -18.98 -17.28 -14.59
N GLY A 128 -17.75 -16.99 -14.17
CA GLY A 128 -16.57 -17.18 -15.02
C GLY A 128 -16.13 -16.08 -16.01
N GLY A 129 -16.82 -14.94 -16.12
CA GLY A 129 -16.38 -13.84 -17.00
C GLY A 129 -15.39 -12.86 -16.35
N SER A 130 -14.59 -12.16 -17.18
CA SER A 130 -13.73 -11.04 -16.73
C SER A 130 -14.51 -9.89 -16.09
N GLU A 131 -15.82 -9.80 -16.35
CA GLU A 131 -16.74 -8.84 -15.73
C GLU A 131 -16.90 -9.05 -14.21
N ASN A 132 -16.67 -10.26 -13.71
CA ASN A 132 -16.69 -10.55 -12.28
C ASN A 132 -15.38 -10.17 -11.58
N TYR A 133 -14.36 -9.76 -12.33
CA TYR A 133 -13.07 -9.39 -11.77
C TYR A 133 -13.14 -8.02 -11.07
N ALA A 134 -12.63 -7.97 -9.85
CA ALA A 134 -12.61 -6.76 -9.04
C ALA A 134 -11.18 -6.30 -8.77
N LEU A 135 -10.97 -4.99 -8.79
CA LEU A 135 -9.79 -4.35 -8.24
C LEU A 135 -10.26 -3.44 -7.11
N GLY A 136 -9.87 -3.74 -5.88
CA GLY A 136 -10.34 -2.96 -4.75
C GLY A 136 -9.99 -3.55 -3.39
N LEU A 137 -10.96 -3.59 -2.48
CA LEU A 137 -10.72 -3.86 -1.06
C LEU A 137 -11.53 -5.05 -0.57
N HIS A 138 -10.96 -5.80 0.38
CA HIS A 138 -11.62 -6.95 0.99
C HIS A 138 -12.82 -6.53 1.85
N VAL A 139 -13.88 -7.33 1.77
CA VAL A 139 -15.06 -7.20 2.63
C VAL A 139 -14.73 -7.76 4.01
N PRO A 140 -15.16 -7.12 5.11
CA PRO A 140 -14.94 -7.65 6.46
C PRO A 140 -15.46 -9.08 6.59
N GLY A 141 -14.63 -9.97 7.14
CA GLY A 141 -14.97 -11.39 7.29
C GLY A 141 -14.76 -12.25 6.03
N PHE A 142 -14.42 -11.65 4.88
CA PHE A 142 -14.17 -12.38 3.63
C PHE A 142 -12.80 -12.02 3.05
N PHE A 143 -11.91 -13.01 2.96
CA PHE A 143 -10.56 -12.83 2.41
C PHE A 143 -10.50 -12.99 0.89
N ASP A 144 -11.55 -13.52 0.28
CA ASP A 144 -11.63 -13.88 -1.14
C ASP A 144 -12.58 -12.98 -1.94
N LYS A 145 -13.46 -12.24 -1.28
CA LYS A 145 -14.42 -11.32 -1.90
C LYS A 145 -13.93 -9.88 -1.85
N ILE A 146 -13.96 -9.21 -3.00
CA ILE A 146 -13.38 -7.87 -3.18
C ILE A 146 -14.46 -6.91 -3.67
N ILE A 147 -14.64 -5.81 -2.96
CA ILE A 147 -15.44 -4.67 -3.43
C ILE A 147 -14.61 -3.94 -4.46
N ASN A 148 -15.15 -3.77 -5.68
CA ASN A 148 -14.52 -2.94 -6.69
C ASN A 148 -14.51 -1.47 -6.24
N VAL A 149 -13.34 -0.85 -6.23
CA VAL A 149 -13.18 0.55 -5.78
C VAL A 149 -12.74 1.40 -6.97
N ASP A 150 -13.55 2.41 -7.28
CA ASP A 150 -13.28 3.35 -8.37
C ASP A 150 -12.57 4.60 -7.84
N LYS A 151 -12.96 5.06 -6.64
CA LYS A 151 -12.34 6.22 -5.98
C LYS A 151 -12.26 6.01 -4.47
N CYS A 152 -11.09 6.27 -3.88
CA CYS A 152 -10.92 6.28 -2.42
C CYS A 152 -10.72 7.71 -1.91
N LEU A 153 -11.62 8.18 -1.04
CA LEU A 153 -11.53 9.53 -0.44
C LEU A 153 -10.36 9.68 0.55
N LEU A 154 -9.70 8.59 0.95
CA LEU A 154 -8.49 8.68 1.76
C LEU A 154 -7.23 8.83 0.91
N GLN A 155 -7.30 8.43 -0.36
CA GLN A 155 -6.19 8.49 -1.31
C GLN A 155 -6.17 9.84 -2.01
N THR A 156 -4.98 10.35 -2.34
CA THR A 156 -4.81 11.60 -3.11
C THR A 156 -5.47 11.53 -4.49
N ASP A 157 -5.89 12.68 -5.02
CA ASP A 157 -6.49 12.77 -6.36
C ASP A 157 -5.61 12.21 -7.48
N PRO A 158 -4.30 12.50 -7.55
CA PRO A 158 -3.42 11.88 -8.55
C PRO A 158 -3.41 10.35 -8.48
N ALA A 159 -3.41 9.77 -7.27
CA ALA A 159 -3.44 8.33 -7.12
C ALA A 159 -4.82 7.75 -7.50
N ASN A 160 -5.93 8.48 -7.25
CA ASN A 160 -7.25 8.09 -7.76
C ASN A 160 -7.32 8.13 -9.30
N LYS A 161 -6.66 9.10 -9.96
CA LYS A 161 -6.54 9.12 -11.43
C LYS A 161 -5.78 7.91 -11.97
N VAL A 162 -4.69 7.52 -11.31
CA VAL A 162 -3.93 6.32 -11.66
C VAL A 162 -4.76 5.05 -11.45
N LEU A 163 -5.50 4.95 -10.34
CA LEU A 163 -6.41 3.84 -10.10
C LEU A 163 -7.47 3.72 -11.19
N ALA A 164 -8.11 4.83 -11.57
CA ALA A 164 -9.11 4.86 -12.64
C ALA A 164 -8.52 4.42 -13.99
N ALA A 165 -7.33 4.93 -14.36
CA ALA A 165 -6.67 4.51 -15.59
C ALA A 165 -6.34 3.00 -15.61
N ILE A 166 -5.89 2.44 -14.49
CA ILE A 166 -5.65 1.00 -14.38
C ILE A 166 -6.96 0.23 -14.51
N GLN A 167 -8.03 0.67 -13.83
CA GLN A 167 -9.37 0.06 -13.86
C GLN A 167 -9.93 -0.08 -15.29
N GLU A 168 -9.64 0.87 -16.18
CA GLU A 168 -10.09 0.87 -17.56
C GLU A 168 -9.42 -0.21 -18.43
N CYS A 169 -8.13 -0.49 -18.23
CA CYS A 169 -7.39 -1.36 -19.14
C CYS A 169 -7.07 -2.77 -18.58
N TRP A 170 -6.98 -2.96 -17.26
CA TRP A 170 -6.46 -4.23 -16.71
C TRP A 170 -7.33 -5.48 -16.99
N ARG A 171 -8.61 -5.29 -17.31
CA ARG A 171 -9.55 -6.37 -17.67
C ARG A 171 -9.57 -6.70 -19.16
N ASP A 172 -8.79 -5.99 -19.98
CA ASP A 172 -8.75 -6.22 -21.42
C ASP A 172 -8.36 -7.69 -21.70
N PRO A 173 -9.24 -8.48 -22.36
CA PRO A 173 -8.95 -9.86 -22.71
C PRO A 173 -7.68 -10.03 -23.54
N GLN A 174 -7.27 -9.01 -24.32
CA GLN A 174 -6.06 -9.04 -25.14
C GLN A 174 -4.78 -9.04 -24.29
N LEU A 175 -4.83 -8.51 -23.07
CA LEU A 175 -3.70 -8.54 -22.13
C LEU A 175 -3.51 -9.92 -21.50
N GLY A 176 -4.54 -10.78 -21.52
CA GLY A 176 -4.49 -12.13 -20.97
C GLY A 176 -4.28 -12.18 -19.45
N PHE A 177 -4.51 -11.08 -18.72
CA PHE A 177 -4.35 -11.04 -17.28
C PHE A 177 -5.59 -11.54 -16.55
N SER A 178 -5.36 -12.43 -15.58
CA SER A 178 -6.39 -12.88 -14.64
C SER A 178 -6.01 -12.48 -13.22
N PRO A 179 -6.98 -12.17 -12.35
CA PRO A 179 -6.74 -11.98 -10.94
C PRO A 179 -6.36 -13.32 -10.29
N TYR A 180 -5.50 -13.25 -9.29
CA TYR A 180 -5.10 -14.41 -8.51
C TYR A 180 -6.24 -14.88 -7.60
N ASN A 181 -6.62 -16.15 -7.73
CA ASN A 181 -7.57 -16.83 -6.88
C ASN A 181 -6.83 -17.46 -5.69
N VAL A 182 -7.25 -17.07 -4.48
CA VAL A 182 -6.65 -17.51 -3.22
C VAL A 182 -6.90 -18.98 -2.88
N HIS A 183 -7.97 -19.58 -3.42
CA HIS A 183 -8.34 -20.97 -3.17
C HIS A 183 -7.68 -21.92 -4.18
N SER A 184 -7.76 -21.60 -5.47
CA SER A 184 -7.15 -22.45 -6.51
C SER A 184 -5.66 -22.16 -6.72
N HIS A 185 -5.13 -21.06 -6.17
CA HIS A 185 -3.77 -20.57 -6.40
C HIS A 185 -3.43 -20.27 -7.87
N VAL A 186 -4.44 -20.12 -8.72
CA VAL A 186 -4.31 -19.80 -10.15
C VAL A 186 -4.53 -18.30 -10.36
N GLY A 187 -3.84 -17.73 -11.35
CA GLY A 187 -4.04 -16.36 -11.81
C GLY A 187 -2.80 -15.48 -11.67
N PHE A 188 -2.77 -14.36 -12.38
CA PHE A 188 -1.57 -13.54 -12.55
C PHE A 188 -1.50 -12.38 -11.54
N LEU A 189 -2.46 -11.44 -11.57
CA LEU A 189 -2.41 -10.19 -10.80
C LEU A 189 -2.83 -10.42 -9.34
N LYS A 190 -2.06 -9.91 -8.37
CA LYS A 190 -2.33 -10.05 -6.93
C LYS A 190 -2.72 -8.76 -6.25
N HIS A 191 -1.79 -7.81 -6.22
CA HIS A 191 -1.98 -6.53 -5.54
C HIS A 191 -1.48 -5.37 -6.38
N LEU A 192 -2.21 -4.26 -6.30
CA LEU A 192 -1.83 -2.94 -6.78
C LEU A 192 -1.56 -2.05 -5.57
N MET A 193 -0.34 -1.53 -5.47
CA MET A 193 0.06 -0.57 -4.46
C MET A 193 0.30 0.80 -5.10
N LEU A 194 -0.40 1.81 -4.59
CA LEU A 194 -0.23 3.20 -5.00
C LEU A 194 0.37 3.98 -3.82
N ARG A 195 1.52 4.61 -4.04
CA ARG A 195 2.18 5.46 -3.04
C ARG A 195 2.36 6.88 -3.57
N SER A 196 1.74 7.84 -2.89
CA SER A 196 1.93 9.26 -3.17
C SER A 196 3.12 9.82 -2.39
N GLY A 197 4.06 10.46 -3.07
CA GLY A 197 5.16 11.20 -2.47
C GLY A 197 4.78 12.66 -2.15
N LYS A 198 5.69 13.37 -1.47
CA LYS A 198 5.51 14.76 -1.01
C LYS A 198 5.11 15.76 -2.11
N TYR A 199 5.49 15.49 -3.37
CA TYR A 199 5.19 16.34 -4.53
C TYR A 199 4.08 15.75 -5.42
N LEU A 200 3.14 15.01 -4.83
CA LEU A 200 2.00 14.39 -5.54
C LEU A 200 2.40 13.39 -6.66
N ARG A 201 3.67 13.00 -6.70
CA ARG A 201 4.16 11.92 -7.57
C ARG A 201 3.64 10.59 -7.04
N VAL A 202 3.01 9.82 -7.91
CA VAL A 202 2.47 8.50 -7.57
C VAL A 202 3.44 7.42 -8.04
N ILE A 203 3.86 6.58 -7.11
CA ILE A 203 4.59 5.34 -7.38
C ILE A 203 3.55 4.23 -7.47
N THR A 204 3.52 3.56 -8.61
CA THR A 204 2.67 2.40 -8.86
C THR A 204 3.50 1.14 -8.77
N ASN A 205 3.07 0.17 -7.98
CA ASN A 205 3.67 -1.15 -7.91
C ASN A 205 2.57 -2.20 -8.10
N MET A 206 2.80 -3.16 -8.98
CA MET A 206 1.91 -4.30 -9.16
C MET A 206 2.66 -5.59 -8.92
N SER A 207 2.01 -6.50 -8.21
CA SER A 207 2.55 -7.81 -7.88
C SER A 207 1.78 -8.91 -8.60
N SER A 208 2.51 -9.96 -9.00
CA SER A 208 1.94 -11.15 -9.61
C SER A 208 2.27 -12.43 -8.83
N ALA A 209 1.51 -13.50 -9.09
CA ALA A 209 1.68 -14.79 -8.42
C ALA A 209 3.07 -15.41 -8.58
N ALA A 210 3.77 -15.10 -9.68
CA ALA A 210 5.11 -15.60 -10.00
C ALA A 210 6.24 -15.02 -9.12
N GLY A 211 5.95 -14.04 -8.26
CA GLY A 211 6.92 -13.53 -7.28
C GLY A 211 7.20 -14.48 -6.11
N LYS A 212 6.46 -15.60 -5.99
CA LYS A 212 6.54 -16.55 -4.86
C LYS A 212 7.26 -17.87 -5.14
N THR A 213 7.84 -18.08 -6.32
CA THR A 213 8.52 -19.35 -6.66
C THR A 213 10.03 -19.25 -6.39
N PRO A 214 10.55 -19.80 -5.26
CA PRO A 214 11.97 -20.12 -5.18
C PRO A 214 12.27 -21.27 -6.16
N ALA A 215 13.40 -21.19 -6.87
CA ALA A 215 13.79 -22.00 -8.05
C ALA A 215 13.62 -23.54 -7.91
N PRO A 216 13.50 -24.31 -9.03
CA PRO A 216 13.84 -24.03 -10.43
C PRO A 216 12.63 -23.67 -11.32
N GLY A 217 12.77 -22.64 -12.18
CA GLY A 217 11.67 -22.12 -13.01
C GLY A 217 11.82 -20.64 -13.42
N GLN A 218 13.04 -20.19 -13.74
CA GLN A 218 13.32 -18.79 -14.09
C GLN A 218 12.45 -18.26 -15.25
N ALA A 219 11.90 -19.13 -16.09
CA ALA A 219 11.01 -18.76 -17.18
C ALA A 219 9.73 -18.08 -16.71
N ILE A 220 9.04 -18.59 -15.68
CA ILE A 220 7.77 -18.01 -15.21
C ILE A 220 8.01 -16.66 -14.54
N TYR A 221 9.05 -16.56 -13.70
CA TYR A 221 9.45 -15.28 -13.09
C TYR A 221 9.85 -14.25 -14.16
N SER A 222 10.66 -14.64 -15.14
CA SER A 222 11.13 -13.75 -16.21
C SER A 222 10.01 -13.34 -17.16
N ALA A 223 9.14 -14.27 -17.54
CA ALA A 223 7.94 -14.01 -18.34
C ALA A 223 7.00 -13.06 -17.60
N SER A 224 6.79 -13.27 -16.30
CA SER A 224 5.96 -12.37 -15.47
C SER A 224 6.56 -10.98 -15.36
N LYS A 225 7.88 -10.88 -15.19
CA LYS A 225 8.58 -9.59 -15.18
C LYS A 225 8.49 -8.90 -16.54
N PHE A 226 8.63 -9.64 -17.64
CA PHE A 226 8.49 -9.11 -18.99
C PHE A 226 7.06 -8.63 -19.25
N ALA A 227 6.06 -9.43 -18.90
CA ALA A 227 4.64 -9.09 -19.03
C ALA A 227 4.27 -7.84 -18.21
N LEU A 228 4.71 -7.76 -16.94
CA LEU A 228 4.51 -6.57 -16.12
C LEU A 228 5.22 -5.34 -16.71
N ASN A 229 6.45 -5.49 -17.21
CA ASN A 229 7.16 -4.39 -17.87
C ASN A 229 6.42 -3.92 -19.13
N GLY A 230 5.96 -4.86 -19.98
CA GLY A 230 5.16 -4.56 -21.17
C GLY A 230 3.87 -3.81 -20.81
N TYR A 231 3.15 -4.31 -19.81
CA TYR A 231 1.96 -3.62 -19.29
C TYR A 231 2.28 -2.20 -18.81
N PHE A 232 3.33 -2.01 -18.02
CA PHE A 232 3.71 -0.67 -17.57
C PHE A 232 4.15 0.26 -18.71
N HIS A 233 4.70 -0.30 -19.80
CA HIS A 233 5.00 0.47 -21.02
C HIS A 233 3.72 0.93 -21.72
N SER A 234 2.74 0.05 -21.90
CA SER A 234 1.43 0.39 -22.48
C SER A 234 0.66 1.37 -21.60
N LEU A 235 0.55 1.08 -20.29
CA LEU A 235 -0.09 1.95 -19.31
C LEU A 235 0.54 3.33 -19.29
N ARG A 236 1.87 3.43 -19.41
CA ARG A 236 2.54 4.74 -19.53
C ARG A 236 2.07 5.51 -20.77
N SER A 237 1.93 4.85 -21.91
CA SER A 237 1.44 5.48 -23.14
C SER A 237 0.03 6.03 -22.94
N GLU A 238 -0.88 5.22 -22.38
CA GLU A 238 -2.26 5.61 -22.07
C GLU A 238 -2.32 6.77 -21.07
N LEU A 239 -1.52 6.72 -19.99
CA LEU A 239 -1.42 7.80 -19.03
C LEU A 239 -0.93 9.10 -19.67
N CYS A 240 0.06 9.04 -20.57
CA CYS A 240 0.57 10.21 -21.27
C CYS A 240 -0.50 10.83 -22.20
N GLN A 241 -1.32 10.02 -22.87
CA GLN A 241 -2.45 10.50 -23.68
C GLN A 241 -3.48 11.25 -22.82
N LYS A 242 -3.65 10.84 -21.55
CA LYS A 242 -4.50 11.52 -20.56
C LYS A 242 -3.81 12.71 -19.86
N GLY A 243 -2.65 13.14 -20.34
CA GLY A 243 -1.89 14.26 -19.76
C GLY A 243 -1.15 13.94 -18.45
N ILE A 244 -1.05 12.66 -18.07
CA ILE A 244 -0.35 12.21 -16.86
C ILE A 244 1.09 11.83 -17.22
N GLN A 245 2.06 12.60 -16.72
CA GLN A 245 3.48 12.27 -16.89
C GLN A 245 3.87 11.04 -16.06
N ALA A 246 4.19 9.93 -16.75
CA ALA A 246 4.63 8.68 -16.12
C ALA A 246 6.08 8.34 -16.49
N GLN A 247 6.87 7.90 -15.51
CA GLN A 247 8.23 7.42 -15.69
C GLN A 247 8.34 6.00 -15.12
N SER A 248 8.80 5.05 -15.94
CA SER A 248 9.11 3.70 -15.47
C SER A 248 10.42 3.73 -14.69
N ARG A 249 10.40 3.28 -13.44
CA ARG A 249 11.59 3.02 -12.64
C ARG A 249 11.78 1.52 -12.52
N SER A 250 12.50 0.92 -13.46
CA SER A 250 12.98 -0.45 -13.29
C SER A 250 14.15 -0.46 -12.31
N ARG A 251 14.22 -1.47 -11.44
CA ARG A 251 15.40 -1.71 -10.58
C ARG A 251 16.62 -2.24 -11.35
N SER A 252 16.67 -2.11 -12.68
CA SER A 252 17.72 -2.69 -13.53
C SER A 252 18.35 -1.66 -14.47
N ARG A 253 19.61 -1.33 -14.16
CA ARG A 253 20.67 -0.67 -14.97
C ARG A 253 20.17 0.31 -16.04
N SER A 254 20.23 1.59 -15.71
CA SER A 254 20.24 2.70 -16.66
C SER A 254 21.31 2.49 -17.73
N ARG A 255 20.92 2.04 -18.93
CA ARG A 255 21.71 2.22 -20.15
C ARG A 255 21.48 3.64 -20.65
N SER A 256 22.36 4.55 -20.23
CA SER A 256 22.45 5.89 -20.81
C SER A 256 22.97 5.76 -22.24
N ARG A 257 22.07 5.84 -23.24
CA ARG A 257 22.47 6.16 -24.61
C ARG A 257 23.08 7.57 -24.60
N SER A 258 24.37 7.68 -24.87
CA SER A 258 24.98 8.95 -25.25
C SER A 258 25.53 8.84 -26.66
N VAL A 259 25.09 9.78 -27.49
CA VAL A 259 25.47 9.99 -28.89
C VAL A 259 26.99 10.23 -28.96
N PRO A 260 27.74 9.65 -29.91
CA PRO A 260 29.17 9.89 -30.00
C PRO A 260 29.43 11.29 -30.57
N ARG A 261 29.81 12.23 -29.70
CA ARG A 261 30.37 13.52 -30.09
C ARG A 261 31.85 13.30 -30.44
N GLN A 262 32.23 13.65 -31.66
CA GLN A 262 33.61 13.57 -32.15
C GLN A 262 34.55 14.40 -31.25
N ARG A 263 35.64 13.78 -30.81
CA ARG A 263 36.75 14.45 -30.10
C ARG A 263 37.69 15.10 -31.12
N PRO A 264 38.20 16.32 -30.88
CA PRO A 264 39.57 16.64 -31.25
C PRO A 264 40.51 16.19 -30.12
N ARG A 265 41.64 15.62 -30.53
CA ARG A 265 42.77 15.23 -29.68
C ARG A 265 43.47 16.48 -29.16
N SER A 266 43.93 16.45 -27.91
CA SER A 266 45.06 17.28 -27.49
C SER A 266 45.98 16.52 -26.55
N ASP A 267 47.24 16.87 -26.71
CA ASP A 267 48.44 16.12 -26.40
C ASP A 267 48.87 16.27 -24.93
N SER A 268 49.69 15.31 -24.53
CA SER A 268 50.34 15.16 -23.23
C SER A 268 51.37 16.27 -22.92
N ARG A 269 51.56 16.59 -21.63
CA ARG A 269 52.86 16.80 -20.91
C ARG A 269 52.69 17.68 -19.66
N GLY A 270 53.41 17.35 -18.57
CA GLY A 270 53.80 18.34 -17.54
C GLY A 270 53.92 17.83 -16.10
N ARG A 271 55.16 17.73 -15.60
CA ARG A 271 55.60 17.33 -14.25
C ARG A 271 55.27 18.35 -13.14
N GLY A 272 55.23 17.91 -11.86
CA GLY A 272 55.43 18.79 -10.69
C GLY A 272 55.30 18.08 -9.33
N ARG A 273 56.29 18.28 -8.44
CA ARG A 273 56.48 17.66 -7.12
C ARG A 273 56.04 18.61 -5.97
N SER A 274 55.59 18.02 -4.86
CA SER A 274 55.82 18.38 -3.44
C SER A 274 54.75 19.06 -2.55
N ARG A 275 54.69 18.48 -1.33
CA ARG A 275 54.34 19.01 0.02
C ARG A 275 52.89 19.16 0.48
N SER A 276 52.74 18.86 1.77
CA SER A 276 51.58 18.46 2.56
C SER A 276 50.89 19.61 3.29
N ARG A 277 49.56 19.53 3.44
CA ARG A 277 48.71 20.15 4.49
C ARG A 277 47.28 19.57 4.38
N SER A 278 46.78 18.91 5.41
CA SER A 278 45.37 18.49 5.57
C SER A 278 44.54 19.65 6.17
N PRO A 279 43.19 19.65 6.25
CA PRO A 279 42.20 18.66 5.80
C PRO A 279 41.01 19.29 5.03
N GLU A 280 40.80 18.93 3.77
CA GLU A 280 39.54 19.26 3.10
C GLU A 280 38.55 18.11 3.20
N ARG A 281 37.36 18.46 3.74
CA ARG A 281 36.13 17.66 3.75
C ARG A 281 36.11 16.69 2.57
N ALA A 282 36.13 15.39 2.85
CA ALA A 282 35.81 14.38 1.87
C ALA A 282 34.46 14.77 1.24
N ALA A 283 34.53 15.15 -0.03
CA ALA A 283 33.39 15.39 -0.87
C ALA A 283 32.42 14.21 -0.70
N ASN A 284 31.13 14.52 -0.55
CA ASN A 284 30.08 13.51 -0.65
C ASN A 284 30.42 12.60 -1.83
N PRO A 285 30.57 11.28 -1.64
CA PRO A 285 30.92 10.40 -2.74
C PRO A 285 29.82 10.55 -3.79
N THR A 286 30.16 11.21 -4.90
CA THR A 286 29.29 11.32 -6.06
C THR A 286 29.08 9.91 -6.56
N ASN A 287 27.96 9.31 -6.15
CA ASN A 287 27.62 7.94 -6.45
C ASN A 287 27.40 7.81 -7.96
N PRO A 288 28.26 7.08 -8.71
CA PRO A 288 28.13 6.94 -10.16
C PRO A 288 26.98 5.99 -10.57
N GLY A 289 26.11 5.58 -9.64
CA GLY A 289 24.96 4.71 -9.90
C GLY A 289 25.25 3.21 -9.75
N ASN A 290 26.33 2.84 -9.06
CA ASN A 290 26.76 1.45 -8.88
C ASN A 290 26.33 0.80 -7.54
N THR A 291 25.40 1.43 -6.80
CA THR A 291 24.87 0.87 -5.54
C THR A 291 23.74 -0.12 -5.82
N LEU A 292 23.91 -1.36 -5.37
CA LEU A 292 22.89 -2.41 -5.46
C LEU A 292 22.08 -2.47 -4.15
N TYR A 293 20.75 -2.39 -4.25
CA TYR A 293 19.85 -2.56 -3.10
C TYR A 293 19.23 -3.97 -3.12
N VAL A 294 19.61 -4.80 -2.15
CA VAL A 294 19.10 -6.17 -1.99
C VAL A 294 18.15 -6.21 -0.80
N THR A 295 16.96 -6.76 -0.97
CA THR A 295 15.90 -6.84 0.06
C THR A 295 15.38 -8.27 0.18
N GLY A 296 14.89 -8.67 1.36
CA GLY A 296 14.37 -10.02 1.59
C GLY A 296 15.47 -11.04 1.92
N LEU A 297 16.60 -10.58 2.45
CA LEU A 297 17.66 -11.43 2.97
C LEU A 297 17.19 -12.08 4.28
N SER A 298 17.63 -13.31 4.52
CA SER A 298 17.42 -13.97 5.82
C SER A 298 18.07 -13.15 6.93
N SER A 299 17.47 -13.13 8.12
CA SER A 299 18.01 -12.44 9.30
C SER A 299 19.37 -12.95 9.76
N ARG A 300 19.82 -14.10 9.22
CA ARG A 300 21.12 -14.70 9.48
C ARG A 300 22.23 -14.20 8.55
N VAL A 301 21.90 -13.47 7.49
CA VAL A 301 22.88 -12.96 6.52
C VAL A 301 23.61 -11.77 7.12
N ILE A 302 24.94 -11.83 7.15
CA ILE A 302 25.78 -10.71 7.60
C ILE A 302 26.45 -10.00 6.43
N GLU A 303 26.96 -8.79 6.64
CA GLU A 303 27.61 -7.98 5.60
C GLU A 303 28.74 -8.74 4.89
N ARG A 304 29.51 -9.54 5.64
CA ARG A 304 30.59 -10.36 5.08
C ARG A 304 30.11 -11.39 4.05
N ASP A 305 28.96 -12.02 4.28
CA ASP A 305 28.40 -12.99 3.33
C ASP A 305 28.04 -12.32 2.00
N LEU A 306 27.55 -11.07 2.07
CA LEU A 306 27.23 -10.28 0.89
C LEU A 306 28.50 -9.81 0.18
N GLU A 307 29.50 -9.35 0.91
CA GLU A 307 30.79 -8.97 0.35
C GLU A 307 31.47 -10.15 -0.35
N ASP A 308 31.51 -11.33 0.27
CA ASP A 308 32.11 -12.54 -0.31
C ASP A 308 31.33 -13.02 -1.54
N HIS A 309 30.00 -12.91 -1.53
CA HIS A 309 29.16 -13.27 -2.67
C HIS A 309 29.39 -12.34 -3.86
N PHE A 310 29.37 -11.01 -3.63
CA PHE A 310 29.49 -10.02 -4.71
C PHE A 310 30.94 -9.79 -5.15
N SER A 311 31.93 -10.10 -4.31
CA SER A 311 33.35 -10.03 -4.69
C SER A 311 33.71 -11.00 -5.82
N LYS A 312 32.93 -12.06 -6.02
CA LYS A 312 33.06 -12.98 -7.17
C LYS A 312 32.67 -12.33 -8.50
N GLU A 313 31.80 -11.32 -8.46
CA GLU A 313 31.27 -10.62 -9.64
C GLU A 313 31.98 -9.28 -9.90
N GLY A 314 32.68 -8.74 -8.89
CA GLY A 314 33.48 -7.53 -9.00
C GLY A 314 33.90 -6.94 -7.66
N LYS A 315 34.81 -5.96 -7.68
CA LYS A 315 35.32 -5.33 -6.46
C LYS A 315 34.20 -4.57 -5.72
N VAL A 316 33.87 -5.02 -4.50
CA VAL A 316 32.91 -4.34 -3.62
C VAL A 316 33.61 -3.19 -2.91
N ALA A 317 33.08 -1.97 -3.05
CA ALA A 317 33.68 -0.77 -2.44
C ALA A 317 33.21 -0.53 -1.00
N SER A 318 31.96 -0.89 -0.68
CA SER A 318 31.37 -0.81 0.66
C SER A 318 30.05 -1.60 0.67
N CYS A 319 29.80 -2.39 1.71
CA CYS A 319 28.54 -3.07 1.95
C CYS A 319 27.93 -2.60 3.27
N PHE A 320 26.62 -2.37 3.31
CA PHE A 320 25.89 -1.99 4.53
C PHE A 320 24.59 -2.78 4.61
N LEU A 321 24.38 -3.51 5.70
CA LEU A 321 23.15 -4.24 5.98
C LEU A 321 22.24 -3.40 6.86
N VAL A 322 21.13 -2.94 6.30
CA VAL A 322 20.12 -2.19 7.06
C VAL A 322 19.07 -3.17 7.57
N VAL A 323 19.10 -3.46 8.86
CA VAL A 323 18.10 -4.29 9.53
C VAL A 323 16.97 -3.39 10.05
N GLU A 324 15.73 -3.73 9.74
CA GLU A 324 14.56 -3.04 10.29
C GLU A 324 14.44 -3.43 11.78
N PRO A 325 14.48 -2.48 12.74
CA PRO A 325 14.67 -2.76 14.17
C PRO A 325 13.48 -3.42 14.86
N ARG A 326 12.55 -4.02 14.11
CA ARG A 326 11.34 -4.67 14.61
C ARG A 326 11.07 -5.98 13.89
N THR A 327 11.92 -6.97 14.15
CA THR A 327 11.56 -8.39 14.20
C THR A 327 12.29 -9.02 15.36
#